data_AF-A0A7C1PQT6-F1
#
_entry.id   AF-A0A7C1PQT6-F1
#
_cell.length_a   1.000
_cell.length_b   1.000
_cell.length_c   1.000
_cell.angle_alpha   90.00
_cell.angle_beta   90.00
_cell.angle_gamma   90.00
#
_symmetry.space_group_name_H-M   'P 1'
#
loop_
_entity.id
_entity.type
_entity.pdbx_description
1 polymer ?
#
loop_
_entity_poly.entity_id
_entity_poly.type
_entity_poly.pdbx_seq_one_letter_code
_entity_poly.pdbx_strand_id
1 'polypeptide(L)' 'MSQRILGELVPVGGGDPIPLTAEVLVIGRRPSCDICLNFQNVSGTHCELSLQNGVWHIRDLNST' A
#
# COMPACT_ATOMS: atom_id res chain seq x y z
N MET A 1 -13.45 -17.48 -5.98
CA MET A 1 -13.12 -17.30 -4.55
C MET A 1 -12.88 -15.81 -4.35
N SER A 2 -13.67 -15.12 -3.53
CA SER A 2 -13.46 -13.68 -3.28
C SER A 2 -12.24 -13.51 -2.38
N GLN A 3 -11.26 -12.71 -2.79
CA GLN A 3 -10.22 -12.27 -1.86
C GLN A 3 -10.86 -11.47 -0.73
N ARG A 4 -10.45 -11.74 0.51
CA ARG A 4 -10.89 -11.00 1.68
C ARG A 4 -10.30 -9.58 1.61
N ILE A 5 -11.16 -8.57 1.56
CA ILE A 5 -10.77 -7.16 1.60
C ILE A 5 -10.80 -6.70 3.05
N LEU A 6 -9.70 -6.11 3.52
CA LEU A 6 -9.53 -5.59 4.88
C LEU A 6 -9.66 -4.07 4.96
N GLY A 7 -9.64 -3.40 3.82
CA GLY A 7 -9.79 -1.95 3.69
C GLY A 7 -9.56 -1.52 2.24
N GLU A 8 -9.64 -0.21 2.00
CA GLU A 8 -9.39 0.39 0.69
C GLU A 8 -8.48 1.61 0.86
N LEU A 9 -7.49 1.73 -0.02
CA LEU A 9 -6.69 2.93 -0.17
C LEU A 9 -7.28 3.74 -1.34
N VAL A 10 -7.89 4.88 -1.02
CA VAL A 10 -8.57 5.73 -2.01
C VAL A 10 -7.65 6.87 -2.45
N PRO A 11 -7.23 6.92 -3.73
CA PRO A 11 -6.39 8.01 -4.23
C PRO A 11 -7.14 9.35 -4.23
N VAL A 12 -6.59 10.37 -3.55
CA VAL A 12 -7.19 11.71 -3.50
C VAL A 12 -7.17 12.42 -4.86
N GLY A 13 -6.16 12.14 -5.69
CA GLY A 13 -6.04 12.70 -7.05
C GLY A 13 -6.97 12.07 -8.09
N GLY A 14 -7.81 11.11 -7.68
CA GLY A 14 -8.65 10.31 -8.58
C GLY A 14 -7.99 9.00 -9.01
N GLY A 15 -8.82 8.09 -9.54
CA GLY A 15 -8.45 6.72 -9.89
C GLY A 15 -9.30 5.69 -9.13
N ASP A 16 -9.03 4.42 -9.38
CA ASP A 16 -9.75 3.32 -8.73
C ASP A 16 -9.24 3.10 -7.29
N PRO A 17 -10.14 2.85 -6.31
CA PRO A 17 -9.74 2.40 -4.99
C PRO A 17 -8.89 1.14 -5.05
N ILE A 18 -7.83 1.09 -4.25
CA ILE A 18 -6.91 -0.03 -4.18
C ILE A 18 -7.32 -0.92 -2.99
N PRO A 19 -7.74 -2.18 -3.21
CA PRO A 19 -8.14 -3.06 -2.12
C PRO A 19 -6.93 -3.50 -1.29
N LEU A 20 -7.04 -3.40 0.02
CA LEU A 20 -6.04 -3.90 0.98
C LEU A 20 -6.38 -5.36 1.31
N THR A 21 -5.58 -6.29 0.79
CA THR A 21 -5.89 -7.73 0.79
C THR A 21 -5.07 -8.54 1.81
N ALA A 22 -4.17 -7.90 2.55
CA ALA A 22 -3.33 -8.51 3.58
C ALA A 22 -3.15 -7.56 4.77
N GLU A 23 -2.84 -8.10 5.95
CA GLU A 23 -2.62 -7.30 7.16
C GLU A 23 -1.33 -6.49 7.11
N VAL A 24 -0.34 -6.92 6.32
CA VAL A 24 0.90 -6.19 6.07
C VAL A 24 1.07 -6.06 4.56
N LEU A 25 1.29 -4.84 4.09
CA LEU A 25 1.42 -4.50 2.67
C LEU A 25 2.57 -3.51 2.48
N VAL A 26 3.41 -3.76 1.50
CA VAL A 26 4.48 -2.84 1.10
C VAL A 26 4.00 -2.01 -0.09
N ILE A 27 4.14 -0.70 0.03
CA ILE A 27 3.91 0.26 -1.06
C ILE A 27 5.27 0.72 -1.58
N GLY A 28 5.44 0.72 -2.90
CA GLY A 28 6.66 1.23 -3.53
C GLY A 28 6.59 1.23 -5.04
N ARG A 29 7.65 1.72 -5.68
CA ARG A 29 7.74 1.79 -7.15
C ARG A 29 8.05 0.45 -7.81
N ARG A 30 8.65 -0.50 -7.07
CA ARG A 30 9.05 -1.79 -7.65
C ARG A 30 7.82 -2.70 -7.84
N PRO A 31 7.76 -3.50 -8.92
CA PRO A 31 6.71 -4.51 -9.11
C PRO A 31 6.67 -5.61 -8.04
N SER A 32 7.71 -5.71 -7.21
CA SER A 32 7.77 -6.65 -6.08
C SER A 32 7.00 -6.18 -4.85
N CYS A 33 6.52 -4.94 -4.83
CA CYS A 33 5.67 -4.41 -3.75
C CYS A 33 4.22 -4.90 -3.93
N ASP A 34 3.50 -5.08 -2.81
CA ASP A 34 2.09 -5.46 -2.85
C ASP A 34 1.23 -4.40 -3.55
N ILE A 35 1.59 -3.13 -3.35
CA ILE A 35 1.00 -1.98 -4.05
C ILE A 35 2.11 -1.27 -4.82
N CYS A 36 2.11 -1.46 -6.14
CA CYS A 36 3.09 -0.86 -7.04
C CYS A 36 2.61 0.52 -7.53
N LEU A 37 3.32 1.57 -7.13
CA LEU A 37 3.13 2.94 -7.60
C LEU A 37 4.29 3.32 -8.51
N ASN A 38 4.15 3.05 -9.82
CA ASN A 38 5.21 3.23 -10.81
C ASN A 38 5.46 4.70 -11.19
N PHE A 39 5.85 5.52 -10.21
CA PHE A 39 6.19 6.94 -10.38
C PHE A 39 7.64 7.18 -9.96
N GLN A 40 8.35 8.03 -10.70
CA GLN A 40 9.79 8.26 -10.47
C GLN A 40 10.13 8.84 -9.09
N ASN A 41 9.19 9.56 -8.49
CA ASN A 41 9.32 10.18 -7.16
C ASN A 41 8.92 9.23 -6.01
N VAL A 42 8.60 7.96 -6.30
CA VAL A 42 8.32 6.94 -5.29
C VAL A 42 9.53 6.02 -5.17
N SER A 43 9.99 5.80 -3.95
CA SER A 43 11.13 4.92 -3.67
C SER A 43 10.81 3.47 -4.03
N GLY A 44 11.83 2.65 -4.30
CA GLY A 44 11.62 1.27 -4.74
C GLY A 44 10.77 0.45 -3.76
N THR A 45 11.05 0.63 -2.47
CA THR A 45 10.29 0.16 -1.32
C THR A 45 10.08 1.40 -0.45
N HIS A 46 8.89 1.98 -0.42
CA HIS A 46 8.66 3.33 0.10
C HIS A 46 8.13 3.30 1.53
N CYS A 47 7.01 2.60 1.74
CA CYS A 47 6.42 2.47 3.07
C CYS A 47 5.73 1.12 3.24
N GLU A 48 5.41 0.79 4.49
CA GLU A 48 4.65 -0.38 4.89
C GLU A 48 3.35 0.07 5.55
N LEU A 49 2.25 -0.56 5.16
CA LEU A 49 0.98 -0.52 5.87
C LEU A 49 0.84 -1.77 6.72
N SER A 50 0.41 -1.62 7.98
CA SER A 50 0.10 -2.72 8.88
C SER A 50 -1.23 -2.50 9.60
N LEU A 51 -2.10 -3.51 9.58
CA LEU A 51 -3.37 -3.51 10.31
C LEU A 51 -3.13 -4.08 11.72
N GLN A 52 -3.19 -3.23 12.73
CA GLN A 52 -2.98 -3.60 14.13
C GLN A 52 -4.20 -3.20 14.95
N ASN A 53 -4.82 -4.18 15.63
CA ASN A 53 -6.01 -3.94 16.47
C ASN A 53 -7.15 -3.19 15.75
N GLY A 54 -7.35 -3.48 14.46
CA GLY A 54 -8.38 -2.83 13.63
C GLY A 54 -8.02 -1.43 13.12
N VAL A 55 -6.79 -0.97 13.34
CA VAL A 55 -6.30 0.35 12.90
C VAL A 55 -5.14 0.16 11.93
N TRP A 56 -5.17 0.91 10.83
CA TRP A 56 -4.07 0.95 9.88
C TRP A 56 -2.96 1.87 10.37
N HIS A 57 -1.75 1.33 10.44
CA HIS A 57 -0.51 2.06 10.73
C HIS A 57 0.34 2.11 9.46
N ILE A 58 0.95 3.27 9.21
CA ILE A 58 1.92 3.46 8.14
C ILE A 58 3.32 3.66 8.71
N ARG A 59 4.32 3.03 8.10
CA ARG A 59 5.73 3.16 8.47
C ARG A 59 6.53 3.47 7.23
N ASP A 60 7.27 4.57 7.25
CA ASP A 60 8.27 4.87 6.22
C ASP A 60 9.41 3.85 6.27
N LEU A 61 9.90 3.43 5.11
CA LEU A 61 10.99 2.44 4.97
C LEU A 61 12.30 3.11 4.54
N ASN A 62 12.56 4.32 5.05
CA ASN A 62 13.65 5.21 4.64
C ASN A 62 13.54 5.58 3.16
N SER A 63 12.37 6.11 2.79
CA SER A 63 12.16 6.62 1.44
C SER A 63 13.12 7.77 1.10
N THR A 64 13.39 7.91 -0.20
CA THR A 64 14.20 8.97 -0.82
C THR A 64 13.33 9.84 -1.71
#